data_AF-A0A316V0J8-F1
#
_entry.id   AF-A0A316V0J8-F1
#
_cell.length_a   1.000
_cell.length_b   1.000
_cell.length_c   1.000
_cell.angle_alpha   90.00
_cell.angle_beta   90.00
_cell.angle_gamma   90.00
#
_symmetry.space_group_name_H-M   'P 1'
#
loop_
_entity.id
_entity.type
_entity.pdbx_description
1 polymer ?
#
loop_
_entity_poly.entity_id
_entity_poly.type
_entity_poly.pdbx_seq_one_letter_code
_entity_poly.pdbx_strand_id
1 'polypeptide(L)'
;MSAAQGPEAASQPPAPAPAPSPPTHEQYRQLYTSRQFTLQLELVNSLASPAYLYHLTLTPPGPGQVAPLSQPTFVRYLAHIHSIWSKPEYAKFVQYPNGLYFCRLLVESPEFRQAVGSQEWENETSERLIEHWASWRREGGADEAA
;
A
#
# COMPACT_ATOMS: atom_id res chain seq x y z
N MET A 1 13.17 30.64 72.80
CA MET A 1 11.78 30.10 72.78
C MET A 1 11.07 30.66 71.56
N SER A 2 10.32 29.80 70.86
CA SER A 2 9.47 30.03 69.66
C SER A 2 10.23 30.22 68.33
N ALA A 3 10.26 29.25 67.41
CA ALA A 3 9.18 28.71 66.55
C ALA A 3 8.56 29.82 65.68
N ALA A 4 8.50 29.73 64.34
CA ALA A 4 8.12 28.58 63.54
C ALA A 4 8.83 28.51 62.19
N GLN A 5 9.25 27.31 61.83
CA GLN A 5 9.56 26.90 60.46
C GLN A 5 8.26 26.99 59.64
N GLY A 6 8.28 27.76 58.55
CA GLY A 6 7.25 27.65 57.51
C GLY A 6 7.33 26.28 56.85
N PRO A 7 6.20 25.64 56.49
CA PRO A 7 6.25 24.34 55.83
C PRO A 7 6.88 24.52 54.46
N GLU A 8 8.01 23.85 54.28
CA GLU A 8 8.68 23.64 53.00
C GLU A 8 7.64 23.08 52.03
N ALA A 9 7.26 23.90 51.05
CA ALA A 9 6.38 23.49 49.96
C ALA A 9 7.14 22.45 49.14
N ALA A 10 6.99 21.18 49.51
CA ALA A 10 7.47 20.05 48.76
C ALA A 10 6.90 20.16 47.34
N SER A 11 7.78 20.44 46.38
CA SER A 11 7.49 20.35 44.95
C SER A 11 7.03 18.93 44.65
N GLN A 12 5.71 18.73 44.62
CA GLN A 12 5.11 17.50 44.15
C GLN A 12 5.46 17.37 42.66
N PRO A 13 6.09 16.26 42.21
CA PRO A 13 6.33 16.05 40.79
C PRO A 13 4.98 16.08 40.04
N PRO A 14 4.91 16.61 38.81
CA PRO A 14 3.66 16.67 38.06
C PRO A 14 3.08 15.26 37.96
N ALA A 15 1.80 15.11 38.31
CA ALA A 15 1.09 13.85 38.22
C ALA A 15 1.28 13.25 36.81
N PRO A 16 1.46 11.92 36.67
CA PRO A 16 1.52 11.30 35.36
C PRO A 16 0.27 11.69 34.58
N ALA A 17 0.47 12.21 33.36
CA ALA A 17 -0.62 12.63 32.50
C ALA A 17 -1.70 11.52 32.45
N PRO A 18 -3.00 11.85 32.52
CA PRO A 18 -4.05 10.85 32.45
C PRO A 18 -3.86 10.04 31.16
N ALA A 19 -3.85 8.71 31.29
CA ALA A 19 -3.79 7.82 30.13
C ALA A 19 -4.88 8.24 29.12
N PRO A 20 -4.58 8.31 27.82
CA PRO A 20 -5.57 8.73 26.83
C PRO A 20 -6.79 7.81 26.93
N SER A 21 -7.96 8.40 27.14
CA SER A 21 -9.23 7.67 27.20
C SER A 21 -9.41 6.83 25.94
N PRO A 22 -9.96 5.59 26.03
CA PRO A 22 -10.20 4.78 24.86
C PRO A 22 -11.11 5.54 23.88
N PRO A 23 -10.82 5.49 22.57
CA PRO A 23 -11.59 6.23 21.59
C PRO A 23 -13.05 5.78 21.56
N THR A 24 -13.93 6.70 21.18
CA THR A 24 -15.37 6.43 21.03
C THR A 24 -15.62 5.49 19.85
N HIS A 25 -16.74 4.75 19.84
CA HIS A 25 -17.11 3.86 18.73
C HIS A 25 -17.06 4.55 17.35
N GLU A 26 -17.51 5.81 17.25
CA GLU A 26 -17.43 6.59 16.01
C GLU A 26 -15.98 6.86 15.59
N GLN A 27 -15.13 7.23 16.55
CA GLN A 27 -13.70 7.44 16.31
C GLN A 27 -13.03 6.15 15.84
N TYR A 28 -13.38 4.99 16.42
CA TYR A 28 -12.92 3.69 15.93
C TYR A 28 -13.33 3.42 14.48
N ARG A 29 -14.57 3.75 14.08
CA ARG A 29 -15.03 3.58 12.69
C ARG A 29 -14.27 4.47 11.72
N GLN A 30 -14.03 5.73 12.09
CA GLN A 30 -13.25 6.66 11.26
C GLN A 30 -11.81 6.18 11.09
N LEU A 31 -11.16 5.77 12.18
CA LEU A 31 -9.80 5.20 12.16
C LEU A 31 -9.73 3.92 11.33
N TYR A 32 -10.70 3.01 11.49
CA TYR A 32 -10.78 1.79 10.69
C TYR A 32 -10.93 2.11 9.20
N THR A 33 -11.82 3.02 8.84
CA THR A 33 -12.06 3.41 7.44
C THR A 33 -10.83 4.06 6.82
N SER A 34 -10.19 4.98 7.55
CA SER A 34 -8.94 5.63 7.13
C SER A 34 -7.82 4.61 6.93
N ARG A 35 -7.66 3.67 7.88
CA ARG A 35 -6.67 2.60 7.76
C ARG A 35 -6.92 1.68 6.58
N GLN A 36 -8.18 1.28 6.34
CA GLN A 36 -8.54 0.44 5.20
C GLN A 36 -8.24 1.16 3.88
N PHE A 37 -8.55 2.45 3.79
CA PHE A 37 -8.25 3.27 2.62
C PHE A 37 -6.74 3.30 2.33
N THR A 38 -5.92 3.60 3.34
CA THR A 38 -4.46 3.63 3.20
C THR A 38 -3.91 2.27 2.80
N LEU A 39 -4.34 1.18 3.46
CA LEU A 39 -3.87 -0.17 3.14
C LEU A 39 -4.22 -0.59 1.72
N GLN A 40 -5.43 -0.26 1.25
CA GLN A 40 -5.83 -0.55 -0.13
C GLN A 40 -5.00 0.26 -1.13
N LEU A 41 -4.72 1.53 -0.83
CA LEU A 41 -3.88 2.37 -1.70
C LEU A 41 -2.44 1.87 -1.77
N GLU A 42 -1.84 1.53 -0.62
CA GLU A 42 -0.50 0.96 -0.54
C GLU A 42 -0.41 -0.36 -1.31
N LEU A 43 -1.45 -1.20 -1.21
CA LEU A 43 -1.55 -2.43 -2.00
C LEU A 43 -1.61 -2.14 -3.50
N VAL A 44 -2.46 -1.19 -3.95
CA VAL A 44 -2.54 -0.84 -5.39
C VAL A 44 -1.18 -0.34 -5.90
N ASN A 45 -0.50 0.48 -5.11
CA ASN A 45 0.82 1.00 -5.47
C ASN A 45 1.90 -0.10 -5.46
N SER A 46 1.83 -1.07 -4.54
CA SER A 46 2.81 -2.17 -4.49
C SER A 46 2.67 -3.14 -5.67
N LEU A 47 1.47 -3.29 -6.24
CA LEU A 47 1.25 -4.06 -7.48
C LEU A 47 1.99 -3.49 -8.69
N ALA A 48 2.50 -2.25 -8.63
CA ALA A 48 3.32 -1.69 -9.70
C ALA A 48 4.71 -2.35 -9.82
N SER A 49 5.17 -3.06 -8.78
CA SER A 49 6.48 -3.71 -8.75
C SER A 49 6.40 -5.16 -9.28
N PRO A 50 7.15 -5.52 -10.34
CA PRO A 50 7.17 -6.90 -10.86
C PRO A 50 7.63 -7.92 -9.82
N ALA A 51 8.64 -7.57 -9.01
CA ALA A 51 9.15 -8.44 -7.94
C ALA A 51 8.07 -8.77 -6.90
N TYR A 52 7.19 -7.81 -6.58
CA TYR A 52 6.09 -8.06 -5.66
C TYR A 52 5.06 -9.01 -6.26
N LEU A 53 4.75 -8.87 -7.55
CA LEU A 53 3.83 -9.75 -8.27
C LEU A 53 4.35 -11.18 -8.32
N TYR A 54 5.65 -11.36 -8.63
CA TYR A 54 6.31 -12.65 -8.56
C TYR A 54 6.24 -13.26 -7.16
N HIS A 55 6.53 -12.47 -6.11
CA HIS A 55 6.41 -12.93 -4.72
C HIS A 55 4.98 -13.39 -4.35
N LEU A 56 3.93 -12.75 -4.87
CA LEU A 56 2.54 -13.16 -4.66
C LEU A 56 2.17 -14.51 -5.30
N THR A 57 2.96 -15.00 -6.26
CA THR A 57 2.78 -16.35 -6.82
C THR A 57 3.53 -17.42 -6.04
N LEU A 58 4.61 -17.06 -5.35
CA LEU A 58 5.48 -18.01 -4.67
C LEU A 58 5.15 -18.19 -3.20
N THR A 59 4.77 -17.12 -2.51
CA THR A 59 4.71 -17.10 -1.05
C THR A 59 3.31 -17.43 -0.54
N PRO A 60 3.08 -18.62 0.02
CA PRO A 60 1.82 -18.93 0.66
C PRO A 60 1.76 -18.23 2.02
N PRO A 61 0.57 -17.77 2.45
CA PRO A 61 0.41 -17.05 3.72
C PRO A 61 0.59 -17.94 4.97
N GLY A 62 0.66 -19.26 4.81
CA GLY A 62 0.88 -20.21 5.90
C GLY A 62 1.04 -21.64 5.41
N PRO A 63 1.41 -22.57 6.30
CA PRO A 63 1.60 -23.98 5.95
C PRO A 63 0.30 -24.57 5.40
N GLY A 64 0.38 -25.22 4.24
CA GLY A 64 -0.76 -25.87 3.57
C GLY A 64 -1.72 -24.91 2.83
N GLN A 65 -1.40 -23.61 2.76
CA GLN A 65 -2.17 -22.66 1.94
C GLN A 65 -1.59 -22.56 0.54
N VAL A 66 -2.41 -22.15 -0.43
CA VAL A 66 -1.97 -21.85 -1.79
C VAL A 66 -1.59 -20.38 -1.92
N ALA A 67 -0.72 -20.08 -2.88
CA ALA A 67 -0.29 -18.72 -3.17
C ALA A 67 -1.49 -17.77 -3.40
N PRO A 68 -1.42 -16.51 -2.94
CA PRO A 68 -2.52 -15.55 -3.05
C PRO A 68 -3.12 -15.46 -4.45
N LEU A 69 -2.30 -15.39 -5.50
CA LEU A 69 -2.78 -15.27 -6.89
C LEU A 69 -3.47 -16.53 -7.43
N SER A 70 -3.30 -17.68 -6.78
CA SER A 70 -4.04 -18.90 -7.08
C SER A 70 -5.39 -18.96 -6.37
N GLN A 71 -5.63 -18.12 -5.36
CA GLN A 71 -6.89 -18.11 -4.61
C GLN A 71 -7.97 -17.28 -5.33
N PRO A 72 -9.15 -17.86 -5.64
CA PRO A 72 -10.22 -17.11 -6.30
C PRO A 72 -10.77 -15.97 -5.43
N THR A 73 -10.72 -16.11 -4.11
CA THR A 73 -11.11 -15.06 -3.16
C THR A 73 -10.21 -13.83 -3.27
N PHE A 74 -8.91 -14.02 -3.47
CA PHE A 74 -7.96 -12.92 -3.62
C PHE A 74 -8.15 -12.21 -4.97
N VAL A 75 -8.36 -12.95 -6.06
CA VAL A 75 -8.66 -12.35 -7.38
C VAL A 75 -9.96 -11.52 -7.34
N ARG A 76 -10.99 -11.99 -6.63
CA ARG A 76 -12.22 -11.20 -6.41
C ARG A 76 -11.96 -9.93 -5.61
N TYR A 77 -11.06 -9.97 -4.63
CA TYR A 77 -10.66 -8.79 -3.87
C TYR A 77 -9.90 -7.78 -4.75
N LEU A 78 -8.98 -8.24 -5.61
CA LEU A 78 -8.32 -7.38 -6.59
C LEU A 78 -9.32 -6.75 -7.57
N ALA A 79 -10.32 -7.51 -8.04
CA ALA A 79 -11.38 -6.97 -8.89
C ALA A 79 -12.19 -5.87 -8.19
N HIS A 80 -12.50 -6.05 -6.90
CA HIS A 80 -13.17 -5.04 -6.09
C HIS A 80 -12.32 -3.76 -5.96
N ILE A 81 -11.04 -3.90 -5.61
CA ILE A 81 -10.09 -2.78 -5.54
C ILE A 81 -10.03 -2.04 -6.88
N HIS A 82 -9.80 -2.76 -7.99
CA HIS A 82 -9.71 -2.17 -9.31
C HIS A 82 -10.99 -1.37 -9.66
N SER A 83 -12.19 -1.89 -9.34
CA SER A 83 -13.45 -1.19 -9.62
C SER A 83 -13.61 0.15 -8.88
N ILE A 84 -12.94 0.32 -7.74
CA ILE A 84 -12.97 1.54 -6.93
C ILE A 84 -11.86 2.49 -7.39
N TRP A 85 -10.61 2.01 -7.41
CA TRP A 85 -9.44 2.83 -7.66
C TRP A 85 -9.29 3.28 -9.11
N SER A 86 -9.96 2.62 -10.06
CA SER A 86 -10.02 3.06 -11.46
C SER A 86 -11.01 4.20 -11.70
N LYS A 87 -11.82 4.59 -10.72
CA LYS A 87 -12.69 5.79 -10.84
C LYS A 87 -11.87 7.07 -10.69
N PRO A 88 -12.20 8.14 -11.43
CA PRO A 88 -11.41 9.39 -11.43
C PRO A 88 -11.31 10.03 -10.04
N GLU A 89 -12.33 9.84 -9.19
CA GLU A 89 -12.38 10.36 -7.82
C GLU A 89 -11.24 9.80 -6.94
N TYR A 90 -10.84 8.54 -7.17
CA TYR A 90 -9.84 7.81 -6.39
C TYR A 90 -8.50 7.67 -7.12
N ALA A 91 -8.52 7.60 -8.45
CA ALA A 91 -7.32 7.44 -9.28
C ALA A 91 -6.27 8.55 -9.04
N LYS A 92 -6.70 9.76 -8.64
CA LYS A 92 -5.81 10.87 -8.29
C LYS A 92 -4.84 10.59 -7.13
N PHE A 93 -5.13 9.60 -6.29
CA PHE A 93 -4.27 9.21 -5.17
C PHE A 93 -3.26 8.11 -5.55
N VAL A 94 -3.45 7.45 -6.69
CA VAL A 94 -2.56 6.39 -7.16
C VAL A 94 -1.29 7.03 -7.69
N GLN A 95 -0.15 6.65 -7.10
CA GLN A 95 1.14 7.23 -7.45
C GLN A 95 1.77 6.55 -8.67
N TYR A 96 1.56 5.24 -8.79
CA TYR A 96 2.15 4.43 -9.85
C TYR A 96 1.05 3.86 -10.75
N PRO A 97 0.83 4.41 -11.96
CA PRO A 97 -0.25 3.98 -12.84
C PRO A 97 -0.11 2.51 -13.29
N ASN A 98 1.13 2.02 -13.34
CA ASN A 98 1.44 0.61 -13.65
C ASN A 98 0.75 -0.36 -12.68
N GLY A 99 0.53 0.03 -11.43
CA GLY A 99 -0.16 -0.82 -10.44
C GLY A 99 -1.61 -1.11 -10.83
N LEU A 100 -2.34 -0.11 -11.36
CA LEU A 100 -3.70 -0.32 -11.86
C LEU A 100 -3.71 -1.18 -13.12
N TYR A 101 -2.75 -0.97 -14.02
CA TYR A 101 -2.61 -1.78 -15.24
C TYR A 101 -2.38 -3.26 -14.91
N PHE A 102 -1.41 -3.57 -14.04
CA PHE A 102 -1.16 -4.94 -13.62
C PHE A 102 -2.33 -5.53 -12.84
N CYS A 103 -2.97 -4.74 -11.96
CA CYS A 103 -4.17 -5.19 -11.25
C CYS A 103 -5.29 -5.62 -12.23
N ARG A 104 -5.50 -4.86 -13.31
CA ARG A 104 -6.44 -5.22 -14.37
C ARG A 104 -6.05 -6.55 -15.05
N LEU A 105 -4.80 -6.70 -15.47
CA LEU A 105 -4.32 -7.92 -16.12
C LEU A 105 -4.45 -9.16 -15.22
N LEU A 106 -4.14 -8.99 -13.93
CA LEU A 106 -4.28 -10.04 -12.91
C LEU A 106 -5.74 -10.45 -12.70
N VAL A 107 -6.71 -9.58 -12.95
CA VAL A 107 -8.14 -9.90 -12.85
C VAL A 107 -8.63 -10.57 -14.15
N GLU A 108 -8.25 -10.02 -15.30
CA GLU A 108 -8.74 -10.44 -16.62
C GLU A 108 -8.17 -11.78 -17.09
N SER A 109 -6.86 -12.03 -16.93
CA SER A 109 -6.19 -13.20 -17.53
C SER A 109 -5.65 -14.19 -16.49
N PRO A 110 -6.18 -15.43 -16.44
CA PRO A 110 -5.55 -16.52 -15.68
C PRO A 110 -4.15 -16.88 -16.20
N GLU A 111 -3.92 -16.78 -17.51
CA GLU A 111 -2.63 -17.05 -18.15
C GLU A 111 -1.57 -16.07 -17.67
N PHE A 112 -1.94 -14.78 -17.54
CA PHE A 112 -1.04 -13.77 -16.99
C PHE A 112 -0.64 -14.09 -15.55
N ARG A 113 -1.57 -14.57 -14.71
CA ARG A 113 -1.25 -14.99 -13.33
C ARG A 113 -0.25 -16.14 -13.28
N GLN A 114 -0.26 -17.03 -14.27
CA GLN A 114 0.74 -18.09 -14.40
C GLN A 114 2.08 -17.56 -14.90
N ALA A 115 2.06 -16.67 -15.90
CA ALA A 115 3.26 -16.06 -16.48
C ALA A 115 4.05 -15.24 -15.44
N VAL A 116 3.35 -14.51 -14.57
CA VAL A 116 3.93 -13.74 -13.45
C VAL A 116 4.74 -14.62 -12.49
N GLY A 117 4.45 -15.93 -12.44
CA GLY A 117 5.19 -16.89 -11.62
C GLY A 117 6.54 -17.32 -12.20
N SER A 118 6.94 -16.83 -13.38
CA SER A 118 8.28 -17.05 -13.93
C SER A 118 9.23 -15.93 -13.51
N GLN A 119 10.44 -16.30 -13.09
CA GLN A 119 11.51 -15.34 -12.81
C GLN A 119 11.95 -14.58 -14.08
N GLU A 120 11.82 -15.20 -15.25
CA GLU A 120 12.13 -14.56 -16.54
C GLU A 120 11.19 -13.38 -16.78
N TRP A 121 9.89 -13.56 -16.47
CA TRP A 121 8.89 -12.51 -16.60
C TRP A 121 9.20 -11.32 -15.67
N GLU A 122 9.63 -11.59 -14.43
CA GLU A 122 10.02 -10.55 -13.48
C GLU A 122 11.17 -9.70 -14.04
N ASN A 123 12.23 -10.35 -14.52
CA ASN A 123 13.42 -9.68 -15.05
C ASN A 123 13.09 -8.87 -16.29
N GLU A 124 12.42 -9.48 -17.28
CA GLU A 124 12.05 -8.79 -18.53
C GLU A 124 11.14 -7.59 -18.27
N THR A 125 10.15 -7.74 -17.39
CA THR A 125 9.23 -6.64 -17.07
C THR A 125 9.95 -5.52 -16.32
N SER A 126 10.86 -5.87 -15.41
CA SER A 126 11.68 -4.89 -14.67
C SER A 126 12.59 -4.11 -15.61
N GLU A 127 13.26 -4.78 -16.54
CA GLU A 127 14.09 -4.16 -17.57
C GLU A 127 13.27 -3.21 -18.46
N ARG A 128 12.13 -3.66 -18.98
CA ARG A 128 11.23 -2.81 -19.79
C ARG A 128 10.74 -1.58 -19.03
N LEU A 129 10.43 -1.73 -17.74
CA LEU A 129 10.05 -0.59 -16.91
C LEU A 129 11.22 0.38 -16.79
N ILE A 130 12.43 -0.09 -16.48
CA ILE A 130 13.63 0.74 -16.37
C ILE A 130 13.91 1.48 -17.69
N GLU A 131 13.86 0.77 -18.81
CA GLU A 131 14.03 1.35 -20.15
C GLU A 131 13.00 2.43 -20.44
N HIS A 132 11.72 2.15 -20.18
CA HIS A 132 10.64 3.11 -20.32
C HIS A 132 10.89 4.36 -19.47
N TRP A 133 11.25 4.21 -18.20
CA TRP A 133 11.57 5.35 -17.34
C TRP A 133 12.81 6.13 -17.81
N ALA A 134 13.79 5.44 -18.42
CA ALA A 134 15.00 6.05 -18.95
C ALA A 134 14.79 6.78 -20.29
N SER A 135 13.81 6.37 -21.11
CA SER A 135 13.49 7.04 -22.38
C SER A 135 12.39 8.09 -22.26
N TRP A 136 11.48 7.97 -21.29
CA TRP A 136 10.27 8.79 -21.19
C TRP A 136 10.53 10.31 -21.15
N ARG A 137 11.68 10.77 -20.64
CA ARG A 137 12.08 12.18 -20.69
C ARG A 137 12.90 12.60 -21.91
N ARG A 138 13.50 11.64 -22.63
CA ARG A 138 14.36 11.95 -23.79
C ARG A 138 13.55 12.21 -25.05
N GLU A 139 12.36 11.65 -25.18
CA GLU A 139 11.49 11.83 -26.35
C GLU A 139 10.73 13.17 -26.34
N GLY A 140 10.53 13.78 -25.17
CA GLY A 140 9.77 15.04 -25.04
C GLY A 140 10.57 16.34 -25.27
N GLY A 141 11.86 16.26 -25.57
CA GLY A 141 12.75 17.44 -25.71
C GLY A 141 13.27 17.71 -27.12
N ALA A 142 12.92 16.88 -28.11
CA ALA A 142 13.43 17.01 -29.48
C ALA A 142 12.56 17.88 -30.41
N ASP A 143 11.32 18.20 -30.02
CA ASP A 143 10.36 18.95 -30.84
C ASP A 143 10.32 20.48 -30.55
N GLU A 144 11.12 20.99 -29.60
CA GLU A 144 11.12 22.42 -29.23
C GLU A 144 12.35 23.19 -29.76
N ALA A 145 13.13 22.59 -30.67
CA ALA A 145 14.38 23.16 -31.20
C ALA A 145 14.46 23.16 -32.75
N ALA A 146 13.34 23.40 -33.44
CA ALA A 146 13.26 23.64 -34.88
C ALA A 146 12.34 24.84 -35.17
#